data_AF-A0A3B4V327-F1
#
_entry.id   AF-A0A3B4V327-F1
#
_cell.length_a   1.000
_cell.length_b   1.000
_cell.length_c   1.000
_cell.angle_alpha   90.00
_cell.angle_beta   90.00
_cell.angle_gamma   90.00
#
_symmetry.space_group_name_H-M   'P 1'
#
loop_
_entity.id
_entity.type
_entity.pdbx_description
1 polymer ?
#
loop_
_entity_poly.entity_id
_entity_poly.type
_entity_poly.pdbx_seq_one_letter_code
_entity_poly.pdbx_strand_id
1 'polypeptide(L)'
;MPTTNTKKKKQGRDTAVQGTNDSSVVSKVSAAAQGYFHDVFLQHFVCKVSRRAPLINRGYYVRWRAVDHCVTRFLQITENCPRRQILSLGAGFDSLYFRLHADEELHRAVVFEVDFPDVARRKTALITSNITLRGMLDPHLPSPTGL
;
A
#
# COMPACT_ATOMS: atom_id res chain seq x y z
N MET A 1 -3.56 39.62 13.88
CA MET A 1 -3.75 38.17 14.14
C MET A 1 -4.59 37.53 13.03
N PRO A 2 -4.01 36.90 12.00
CA PRO A 2 -4.75 36.13 11.00
C PRO A 2 -4.33 34.64 11.05
N THR A 3 -4.97 33.83 11.90
CA THR A 3 -4.59 32.39 12.05
C THR A 3 -5.72 31.41 11.75
N THR A 4 -6.97 31.88 11.66
CA THR A 4 -8.15 31.01 11.50
C THR A 4 -8.42 30.62 10.04
N ASN A 5 -8.21 31.52 9.09
CA ASN A 5 -8.54 31.28 7.67
C ASN A 5 -7.51 30.36 6.97
N THR A 6 -6.24 30.45 7.36
CA THR A 6 -5.15 29.63 6.83
C THR A 6 -5.25 28.17 7.27
N LYS A 7 -5.70 27.91 8.51
CA LYS A 7 -5.93 26.55 9.02
C LYS A 7 -7.08 25.85 8.29
N LYS A 8 -8.22 26.52 8.07
CA LYS A 8 -9.34 25.95 7.30
C LYS A 8 -8.96 25.65 5.84
N LYS A 9 -8.21 26.55 5.19
CA LYS A 9 -7.74 26.35 3.81
C LYS A 9 -6.73 25.19 3.71
N LYS A 10 -5.84 25.05 4.71
CA LYS A 10 -4.92 23.90 4.82
C LYS A 10 -5.69 22.59 5.01
N GLN A 11 -6.68 22.55 5.91
CA GLN A 11 -7.52 21.38 6.16
C GLN A 11 -8.29 20.91 4.91
N GLY A 12 -8.88 21.85 4.16
CA GLY A 12 -9.57 21.54 2.90
C GLY A 12 -8.62 21.00 1.82
N ARG A 13 -7.40 21.55 1.72
CA ARG A 13 -6.38 21.06 0.79
C ARG A 13 -5.87 19.68 1.18
N ASP A 14 -5.65 19.44 2.47
CA ASP A 14 -5.21 18.15 2.99
C ASP A 14 -6.30 17.08 2.75
N THR A 15 -7.57 17.42 2.93
CA THR A 15 -8.70 16.51 2.62
C THR A 15 -8.76 16.13 1.14
N ALA A 16 -8.55 17.09 0.23
CA ALA A 16 -8.52 16.81 -1.20
C ALA A 16 -7.33 15.91 -1.59
N VAL A 17 -6.15 16.13 -0.99
CA VAL A 17 -4.98 15.27 -1.19
C VAL A 17 -5.25 13.85 -0.70
N GLN A 18 -5.88 13.69 0.47
CA GLN A 18 -6.24 12.38 1.01
C GLN A 18 -7.28 11.63 0.14
N GLY A 19 -8.20 12.34 -0.50
CA GLY A 19 -9.15 11.73 -1.46
C GLY A 19 -8.48 11.11 -2.69
N THR A 20 -7.24 11.53 -3.01
CA THR A 20 -6.45 10.93 -4.10
C THR A 20 -6.05 9.49 -3.79
N ASN A 21 -5.83 9.15 -2.51
CA ASN A 21 -5.58 7.77 -2.08
C ASN A 21 -6.73 6.84 -2.50
N ASP A 22 -7.96 7.25 -2.21
CA ASP A 22 -9.15 6.43 -2.42
C ASP A 22 -9.39 6.17 -3.93
N SER A 23 -9.11 7.17 -4.77
CA SER A 23 -9.14 7.00 -6.23
C SER A 23 -8.02 6.11 -6.76
N SER A 24 -6.82 6.21 -6.15
CA SER A 24 -5.63 5.45 -6.52
C SER A 24 -5.78 3.97 -6.23
N VAL A 25 -6.19 3.61 -5.01
CA VAL A 25 -6.35 2.20 -4.61
C VAL A 25 -7.41 1.48 -5.46
N VAL A 26 -8.53 2.15 -5.79
CA VAL A 26 -9.55 1.59 -6.70
C VAL A 26 -8.97 1.30 -8.09
N SER A 27 -8.08 2.16 -8.57
CA SER A 27 -7.44 1.98 -9.88
C SER A 27 -6.41 0.86 -9.86
N LYS A 28 -5.66 0.69 -8.75
CA LYS A 28 -4.79 -0.48 -8.55
C LYS A 28 -5.58 -1.78 -8.52
N VAL A 29 -6.69 -1.83 -7.77
CA VAL A 29 -7.58 -3.00 -7.69
C VAL A 29 -8.17 -3.32 -9.07
N SER A 30 -8.63 -2.32 -9.82
CA SER A 30 -9.10 -2.51 -11.20
C SER A 30 -8.02 -3.15 -12.08
N ALA A 31 -6.78 -2.66 -12.03
CA ALA A 31 -5.70 -3.23 -12.81
C ALA A 31 -5.38 -4.68 -12.41
N ALA A 32 -5.29 -4.96 -11.10
CA ALA A 32 -5.05 -6.31 -10.57
C ALA A 32 -6.17 -7.29 -10.97
N ALA A 33 -7.44 -6.89 -10.81
CA ALA A 33 -8.60 -7.69 -11.17
C ALA A 33 -8.74 -7.94 -12.68
N GLN A 34 -8.05 -7.17 -13.52
CA GLN A 34 -7.98 -7.40 -14.97
C GLN A 34 -6.70 -8.15 -15.38
N GLY A 35 -5.91 -8.66 -14.42
CA GLY A 35 -4.75 -9.50 -14.68
C GLY A 35 -3.49 -8.75 -15.11
N TYR A 36 -3.43 -7.42 -14.95
CA TYR A 36 -2.21 -6.67 -15.29
C TYR A 36 -1.05 -7.02 -14.36
N PHE A 37 -1.32 -7.29 -13.09
CA PHE A 37 -0.35 -7.79 -12.11
C PHE A 37 -1.08 -8.56 -11.01
N HIS A 38 -0.34 -9.36 -10.25
CA HIS A 38 -0.89 -10.15 -9.17
C HIS A 38 -0.71 -9.44 -7.83
N ASP A 39 -1.82 -9.14 -7.17
CA ASP A 39 -1.84 -8.53 -5.83
C ASP A 39 -3.17 -8.83 -5.14
N VAL A 40 -3.18 -9.90 -4.35
CA VAL A 40 -4.37 -10.38 -3.64
C VAL A 40 -4.74 -9.53 -2.43
N PHE A 41 -3.88 -8.61 -2.00
CA PHE A 41 -4.06 -7.83 -0.79
C PHE A 41 -4.81 -6.52 -1.03
N LEU A 42 -4.66 -5.92 -2.23
CA LEU A 42 -5.30 -4.64 -2.57
C LEU A 42 -6.83 -4.64 -2.37
N GLN A 43 -7.49 -5.77 -2.59
CA GLN A 43 -8.94 -5.89 -2.41
C GLN A 43 -9.39 -5.62 -0.96
N HIS A 44 -8.52 -5.86 0.02
CA HIS A 44 -8.81 -5.64 1.43
C HIS A 44 -8.74 -4.16 1.84
N PHE A 45 -8.25 -3.29 0.95
CA PHE A 45 -8.15 -1.85 1.19
C PHE A 45 -9.19 -1.02 0.44
N VAL A 46 -10.18 -1.65 -0.20
CA VAL A 46 -11.26 -0.96 -0.91
C VAL A 46 -12.63 -1.38 -0.39
N CYS A 47 -13.52 -0.41 -0.21
CA CYS A 47 -14.92 -0.69 0.10
C CYS A 47 -15.72 -1.04 -1.18
N LYS A 48 -15.34 -0.46 -2.32
CA LYS A 48 -16.04 -0.66 -3.60
C LYS A 48 -15.05 -0.79 -4.74
N VAL A 49 -15.13 -1.93 -5.43
CA VAL A 49 -14.42 -2.16 -6.68
C VAL A 49 -15.12 -1.39 -7.80
N SER A 50 -14.35 -0.70 -8.63
CA SER A 50 -14.86 -0.05 -9.84
C SER A 50 -13.88 -0.25 -10.99
N ARG A 51 -14.39 -0.64 -12.15
CA ARG A 51 -13.57 -0.86 -13.34
C ARG A 51 -13.09 0.48 -13.91
N ARG A 52 -11.81 0.56 -14.26
CA ARG A 52 -11.22 1.69 -14.98
C ARG A 52 -11.00 1.35 -16.45
N ALA A 53 -10.87 2.39 -17.27
CA ALA A 53 -10.56 2.24 -18.69
C ALA A 53 -9.21 1.49 -18.88
N PRO A 54 -9.03 0.71 -19.96
CA PRO A 54 -7.80 -0.04 -20.20
C PRO A 54 -6.53 0.81 -20.17
N LEU A 55 -6.60 2.05 -20.67
CA LEU A 55 -5.47 3.00 -20.64
C LEU A 55 -5.05 3.36 -19.20
N ILE A 56 -6.02 3.52 -18.29
CA ILE A 56 -5.74 3.77 -16.87
C ILE A 56 -5.11 2.53 -16.24
N ASN A 57 -5.64 1.34 -16.49
CA ASN A 57 -5.07 0.09 -15.97
C ASN A 57 -3.63 -0.10 -16.45
N ARG A 58 -3.33 0.22 -17.73
CA ARG A 58 -1.97 0.19 -18.28
C ARG A 58 -1.03 1.17 -17.57
N GLY A 59 -1.50 2.38 -17.26
CA GLY A 59 -0.73 3.35 -16.48
C GLY A 59 -0.40 2.82 -15.07
N TYR A 60 -1.39 2.23 -14.40
CA TYR A 60 -1.18 1.62 -13.07
C TYR A 60 -0.29 0.39 -13.11
N TYR A 61 -0.36 -0.41 -14.17
CA TYR A 61 0.58 -1.51 -14.39
C TYR A 61 2.02 -1.03 -14.47
N VAL A 62 2.30 -0.02 -15.31
CA VAL A 62 3.65 0.53 -15.44
C VAL A 62 4.14 1.09 -14.11
N ARG A 63 3.27 1.83 -13.39
CA ARG A 63 3.59 2.35 -12.05
C ARG A 63 3.90 1.23 -11.07
N TRP A 64 3.08 0.19 -11.03
CA TRP A 64 3.28 -0.97 -10.14
C TRP A 64 4.58 -1.68 -10.47
N ARG A 65 4.82 -2.02 -11.74
CA ARG A 65 6.04 -2.70 -12.19
C ARG A 65 7.31 -1.92 -11.91
N ALA A 66 7.28 -0.59 -12.05
CA ALA A 66 8.43 0.24 -11.76
C ALA A 66 8.82 0.17 -10.28
N VAL A 67 7.85 0.31 -9.37
CA VAL A 67 8.09 0.24 -7.92
C VAL A 67 8.53 -1.17 -7.53
N ASP A 68 7.81 -2.19 -8.02
CA ASP A 68 8.09 -3.59 -7.77
C ASP A 68 9.53 -3.97 -8.18
N HIS A 69 9.91 -3.62 -9.41
CA HIS A 69 11.26 -3.85 -9.92
C HIS A 69 12.34 -3.19 -9.05
N CYS A 70 12.14 -1.92 -8.66
CA CYS A 70 13.10 -1.22 -7.81
C CYS A 70 13.25 -1.86 -6.43
N VAL A 71 12.14 -2.27 -5.81
CA VAL A 71 12.14 -2.90 -4.47
C VAL A 71 12.79 -4.27 -4.53
N THR A 72 12.39 -5.13 -5.46
CA THR A 72 13.00 -6.45 -5.66
C THR A 72 14.49 -6.31 -5.93
N ARG A 73 14.89 -5.36 -6.79
CA ARG A 73 16.30 -5.17 -7.10
C ARG A 73 17.10 -4.66 -5.92
N PHE A 74 16.53 -3.76 -5.12
CA PHE A 74 17.13 -3.32 -3.86
C PHE A 74 17.35 -4.50 -2.91
N LEU A 75 16.34 -5.34 -2.70
CA LEU A 75 16.43 -6.50 -1.80
C LEU A 75 17.49 -7.50 -2.26
N GLN A 76 17.59 -7.77 -3.57
CA GLN A 76 18.61 -8.63 -4.17
C GLN A 76 20.03 -8.08 -4.00
N ILE A 77 20.26 -6.82 -4.37
CA ILE A 77 21.62 -6.23 -4.31
C ILE A 77 22.10 -6.12 -2.87
N THR A 78 21.18 -5.94 -1.92
CA THR A 78 21.49 -5.75 -0.50
C THR A 78 21.32 -7.02 0.33
N GLU A 79 21.24 -8.20 -0.29
CA GLU A 79 20.99 -9.49 0.39
C GLU A 79 21.95 -9.74 1.56
N ASN A 80 23.22 -9.40 1.39
CA ASN A 80 24.27 -9.59 2.41
C ASN A 80 24.30 -8.48 3.47
N CYS A 81 23.47 -7.45 3.36
CA CYS A 81 23.39 -6.39 4.37
C CYS A 81 22.75 -6.93 5.66
N PRO A 82 23.30 -6.61 6.83
CA PRO A 82 22.77 -7.11 8.11
C PRO A 82 21.38 -6.57 8.44
N ARG A 83 21.01 -5.39 7.91
CA ARG A 83 19.71 -4.76 8.11
C ARG A 83 19.32 -3.91 6.89
N ARG A 84 18.11 -4.13 6.39
CA ARG A 84 17.53 -3.42 5.24
C ARG A 84 16.26 -2.69 5.67
N GLN A 85 16.01 -1.52 5.07
CA GLN A 85 14.87 -0.69 5.42
C GLN A 85 14.25 -0.11 4.14
N ILE A 86 12.94 -0.28 4.01
CA ILE A 86 12.15 0.31 2.93
C ILE A 86 11.25 1.35 3.59
N LEU A 87 11.35 2.61 3.18
CA LEU A 87 10.50 3.70 3.67
C LEU A 87 9.57 4.19 2.55
N SER A 88 8.28 3.88 2.68
CA SER A 88 7.23 4.32 1.75
C SER A 88 6.63 5.64 2.24
N LEU A 89 6.86 6.71 1.49
CA LEU A 89 6.36 8.06 1.79
C LEU A 89 5.07 8.32 1.02
N GLY A 90 4.00 8.68 1.72
CA GLY A 90 2.66 8.75 1.12
C GLY A 90 2.18 7.36 0.70
N ALA A 91 2.38 6.37 1.58
CA ALA A 91 2.10 4.97 1.28
C ALA A 91 0.64 4.74 0.90
N GLY A 92 -0.28 5.55 1.44
CA GLY A 92 -1.71 5.35 1.26
C GLY A 92 -2.08 3.91 1.60
N PHE A 93 -2.94 3.32 0.78
CA PHE A 93 -3.34 1.92 0.90
C PHE A 93 -2.50 0.98 0.02
N ASP A 94 -1.19 1.19 -0.02
CA ASP A 94 -0.27 0.24 -0.65
C ASP A 94 -0.22 -1.11 0.08
N SER A 95 0.01 -2.17 -0.68
CA SER A 95 0.03 -3.58 -0.26
C SER A 95 1.44 -4.18 -0.25
N LEU A 96 2.48 -3.41 -0.57
CA LEU A 96 3.86 -3.88 -0.76
C LEU A 96 4.35 -4.74 0.40
N TYR A 97 4.15 -4.30 1.65
CA TYR A 97 4.57 -5.09 2.82
C TYR A 97 3.98 -6.50 2.80
N PHE A 98 2.67 -6.63 2.56
CA PHE A 98 1.98 -7.90 2.55
C PHE A 98 2.45 -8.80 1.40
N ARG A 99 2.70 -8.22 0.22
CA ARG A 99 3.29 -8.97 -0.90
C ARG A 99 4.67 -9.51 -0.55
N LEU A 100 5.58 -8.65 -0.09
CA LEU A 100 6.93 -9.07 0.30
C LEU A 100 6.93 -10.09 1.44
N HIS A 101 6.00 -9.97 2.39
CA HIS A 101 5.86 -10.94 3.46
C HIS A 101 5.37 -12.30 2.93
N ALA A 102 4.39 -12.31 2.03
CA ALA A 102 3.87 -13.54 1.43
C ALA A 102 4.90 -14.25 0.54
N ASP A 103 5.76 -13.47 -0.12
CA ASP A 103 6.85 -13.97 -0.95
C ASP A 103 8.13 -14.32 -0.14
N GLU A 104 8.10 -14.22 1.20
CA GLU A 104 9.24 -14.45 2.11
C GLU A 104 10.47 -13.53 1.88
N GLU A 105 10.27 -12.40 1.19
CA GLU A 105 11.32 -11.45 0.79
C GLU A 105 11.72 -10.46 1.90
N LEU A 106 11.10 -10.55 3.09
CA LEU A 106 11.36 -9.65 4.22
C LEU A 106 12.49 -10.10 5.16
N HIS A 107 13.29 -11.11 4.78
CA HIS A 107 14.44 -11.53 5.59
C HIS A 107 15.33 -10.31 5.92
N ARG A 108 15.64 -10.03 7.20
CA ARG A 108 16.47 -8.87 7.62
C ARG A 108 16.02 -7.51 7.03
N ALA A 109 14.77 -7.39 6.61
CA ALA A 109 14.22 -6.19 6.01
C ALA A 109 13.01 -5.72 6.81
N VAL A 110 12.88 -4.41 6.97
CA VAL A 110 11.74 -3.77 7.63
C VAL A 110 11.11 -2.77 6.68
N VAL A 111 9.78 -2.75 6.62
CA VAL A 111 9.03 -1.76 5.85
C VAL A 111 8.43 -0.75 6.81
N PHE A 112 8.67 0.53 6.54
CA PHE A 112 8.06 1.66 7.20
C PHE A 112 7.16 2.39 6.23
N GLU A 113 5.96 2.75 6.69
CA GLU A 113 5.01 3.53 5.91
C GLU A 113 4.69 4.83 6.64
N VAL A 114 4.73 5.93 5.90
CA VAL A 114 4.42 7.27 6.41
C VAL A 114 3.33 7.88 5.56
N ASP A 115 2.27 8.37 6.21
CA ASP A 115 1.18 9.09 5.57
C ASP A 115 0.54 10.09 6.56
N PHE A 116 -0.45 10.85 6.09
CA PHE A 116 -1.27 11.67 6.97
C PHE A 116 -1.95 10.81 8.05
N PRO A 117 -2.10 11.35 9.29
CA PRO A 117 -2.68 10.59 10.40
C PRO A 117 -4.03 9.94 10.09
N ASP A 118 -4.89 10.61 9.32
CA ASP A 118 -6.20 10.08 8.97
C ASP A 118 -6.12 8.93 7.94
N VAL A 119 -5.19 9.00 6.99
CA VAL A 119 -4.95 7.91 6.02
C VAL A 119 -4.36 6.70 6.74
N ALA A 120 -3.35 6.93 7.59
CA ALA A 120 -2.75 5.89 8.41
C ALA A 120 -3.79 5.21 9.32
N ARG A 121 -4.63 6.00 10.03
CA ARG A 121 -5.69 5.46 10.90
C ARG A 121 -6.70 4.60 10.13
N ARG A 122 -7.13 5.04 8.95
CA ARG A 122 -8.01 4.25 8.07
C ARG A 122 -7.34 2.95 7.63
N LYS A 123 -6.07 2.99 7.24
CA LYS A 123 -5.31 1.79 6.87
C LYS A 123 -5.20 0.82 8.04
N THR A 124 -4.82 1.30 9.22
CA THR A 124 -4.74 0.48 10.44
C THR A 124 -6.10 -0.16 10.77
N ALA A 125 -7.20 0.58 10.66
CA ALA A 125 -8.53 0.03 10.89
C ALA A 125 -8.88 -1.11 9.90
N LEU A 126 -8.52 -0.96 8.62
CA LEU A 126 -8.71 -2.00 7.60
C LEU A 126 -7.86 -3.24 7.88
N ILE A 127 -6.60 -3.05 8.30
CA ILE A 127 -5.70 -4.14 8.65
C ILE A 127 -6.21 -4.90 9.88
N THR A 128 -6.53 -4.19 10.96
CA THR A 128 -6.93 -4.81 12.24
C THR A 128 -8.28 -5.53 12.14
N SER A 129 -9.18 -5.08 11.27
CA SER A 129 -10.48 -5.72 11.02
C SER A 129 -10.42 -6.92 10.07
N ASN A 130 -9.29 -7.11 9.37
CA ASN A 130 -9.08 -8.21 8.46
C ASN A 130 -8.15 -9.27 9.08
N ILE A 131 -8.67 -10.46 9.35
CA ILE A 131 -7.91 -11.54 9.99
C ILE A 131 -6.65 -11.94 9.21
N THR A 132 -6.68 -11.94 7.88
CA THR A 132 -5.55 -12.28 7.02
C THR A 132 -4.44 -11.25 7.16
N LEU A 133 -4.77 -9.96 6.99
CA LEU A 133 -3.79 -8.87 7.10
C LEU A 133 -3.23 -8.76 8.51
N ARG A 134 -4.09 -8.90 9.53
CA ARG A 134 -3.66 -8.88 10.93
C ARG A 134 -2.72 -10.04 11.26
N GLY A 135 -3.02 -11.25 10.79
CA GLY A 135 -2.18 -12.43 11.01
C GLY A 135 -0.77 -12.27 10.43
N MET A 136 -0.62 -11.54 9.32
CA MET A 136 0.70 -11.28 8.71
C MET A 136 1.55 -10.26 9.47
N LEU A 137 0.97 -9.50 10.40
CA LEU A 137 1.72 -8.59 11.27
C LEU A 137 2.11 -9.23 12.60
N ASP A 138 1.48 -10.35 12.96
CA ASP A 138 1.69 -11.02 14.24
C ASP A 138 2.74 -12.13 14.06
N PRO A 139 3.95 -12.00 14.61
CA PRO A 139 4.99 -13.02 14.47
C PRO A 139 4.63 -14.36 15.15
N HIS A 140 3.51 -14.42 15.89
CA HIS A 140 3.05 -15.59 16.62
C HIS A 140 1.84 -16.31 16.01
N LEU A 141 1.23 -15.79 14.94
CA LEU A 141 0.19 -16.53 14.21
C LEU A 141 0.79 -17.32 13.03
N PRO A 142 0.45 -18.60 12.85
CA PRO A 142 0.87 -19.34 11.68
C PRO A 142 0.32 -18.63 10.42
N SER A 143 1.17 -18.44 9.42
CA SER A 143 0.77 -17.91 8.12
C SER A 143 -0.42 -18.73 7.60
N PRO A 144 -1.51 -18.09 7.13
CA PRO A 144 -2.65 -18.83 6.64
C PRO A 144 -2.20 -19.65 5.42
N THR A 145 -2.15 -20.96 5.61
CA THR A 145 -1.91 -21.94 4.54
C THR A 145 -2.88 -21.68 3.40
N GLY A 146 -2.34 -21.54 2.20
CA GLY A 146 -3.07 -21.19 0.99
C GLY A 146 -4.25 -22.12 0.70
N LEU A 147 -5.24 -21.55 0.01
CA LEU A 147 -6.23 -22.26 -0.77
C LEU A 147 -5.60 -22.80 -2.07
#